data_AF-A0A956YLV1-F1
#
_entry.id   AF-A0A956YLV1-F1
#
_cell.length_a   1.000
_cell.length_b   1.000
_cell.length_c   1.000
_cell.angle_alpha   90.00
_cell.angle_beta   90.00
_cell.angle_gamma   90.00
#
_symmetry.space_group_name_H-M   'P 1'
#
loop_
_entity.id
_entity.type
_entity.pdbx_description
1 polymer ?
#
loop_
_entity_poly.entity_id
_entity_poly.type
_entity_poly.pdbx_seq_one_letter_code
_entity_poly.pdbx_strand_id
1 'polypeptide(L)'
;MIRDWFFMWRREFANYNAGTFQKDLLAGLTVAAVALPLALAFGVASGADAAAGLVTAVLAGIIIGLLGGAPYQISGPTGAMSAVLIVLATRYGL
;
A
#
# COMPACT_ATOMS: atom_id res chain seq x y z
N MET A 1 8.38 -19.28 -9.50
CA MET A 1 7.56 -18.09 -9.17
C MET A 1 6.47 -18.40 -8.14
N ILE A 2 5.39 -19.14 -8.48
CA ILE A 2 4.30 -19.43 -7.51
C ILE A 2 4.77 -20.32 -6.34
N ARG A 3 5.67 -21.27 -6.60
CA ARG A 3 6.28 -22.10 -5.55
C ARG A 3 7.10 -21.28 -4.56
N ASP A 4 7.79 -20.23 -5.03
CA ASP A 4 8.61 -19.35 -4.21
C ASP A 4 7.74 -18.47 -3.32
N TRP A 5 6.60 -17.99 -3.84
CA TRP A 5 5.58 -17.26 -3.08
C TRP A 5 5.05 -18.06 -1.89
N PHE A 6 4.63 -19.31 -2.13
CA PHE A 6 4.17 -20.20 -1.06
C PHE A 6 5.29 -20.52 -0.05
N PHE A 7 6.53 -20.68 -0.53
CA PHE A 7 7.67 -20.94 0.35
C PHE A 7 8.00 -19.75 1.26
N MET A 8 7.89 -18.52 0.75
CA MET A 8 8.09 -17.30 1.52
C MET A 8 7.03 -17.11 2.61
N TRP A 9 5.74 -17.24 2.26
CA TRP A 9 4.65 -17.20 3.24
C TRP A 9 4.84 -18.23 4.35
N ARG A 10 5.22 -19.46 3.97
CA ARG A 10 5.42 -20.54 4.92
C ARG A 10 6.63 -20.29 5.83
N ARG A 11 7.69 -19.62 5.36
CA ARG A 11 8.83 -19.20 6.19
C ARG A 11 8.47 -18.06 7.14
N GLU A 12 7.72 -17.06 6.66
CA GLU A 12 7.35 -15.89 7.47
C GLU A 12 6.48 -16.30 8.66
N PHE A 13 5.50 -17.17 8.41
CA PHE A 13 4.57 -17.60 9.45
C PHE A 13 5.04 -18.84 10.25
N ALA A 14 6.20 -19.44 9.94
CA ALA A 14 6.67 -20.67 10.61
C ALA A 14 6.90 -20.50 12.13
N ASN A 15 7.34 -19.32 12.57
CA ASN A 15 7.64 -19.01 13.97
C ASN A 15 6.84 -17.81 14.48
N TYR A 16 5.63 -17.59 13.94
CA TYR A 16 4.81 -16.45 14.31
C TYR A 16 4.31 -16.60 15.75
N ASN A 17 4.63 -15.63 16.61
CA ASN A 17 4.23 -15.62 18.01
C ASN A 17 3.53 -14.29 18.39
N ALA A 18 2.96 -14.23 19.59
CA ALA A 18 2.25 -13.02 20.07
C ALA A 18 3.16 -11.77 20.17
N GLY A 19 4.45 -11.95 20.43
CA GLY A 19 5.42 -10.85 20.47
C GLY A 19 5.75 -10.29 19.07
N THR A 20 5.83 -11.15 18.04
CA THR A 20 5.98 -10.74 16.65
C THR A 20 4.72 -10.01 16.18
N PHE A 21 3.53 -10.54 16.53
CA PHE A 21 2.26 -9.87 16.24
C PHE A 21 2.18 -8.46 16.83
N GLN A 22 2.60 -8.27 18.08
CA GLN A 22 2.63 -6.95 18.69
C GLN A 22 3.58 -5.99 17.97
N LYS A 23 4.74 -6.47 17.52
CA LYS A 23 5.70 -5.68 16.74
C LYS A 23 5.13 -5.29 15.38
N ASP A 24 4.50 -6.24 14.68
CA ASP A 24 3.87 -6.00 13.38
C ASP A 24 2.71 -5.02 13.50
N LEU A 25 1.91 -5.10 14.56
CA LEU A 25 0.81 -4.16 14.81
C LEU A 25 1.34 -2.75 15.04
N LEU A 26 2.38 -2.60 15.87
CA LEU A 26 3.00 -1.29 16.12
C LEU A 26 3.65 -0.73 14.84
N ALA A 27 4.32 -1.57 14.04
CA ALA A 27 4.87 -1.17 12.75
C ALA A 27 3.76 -0.78 11.75
N GLY A 28 2.65 -1.51 11.72
CA GLY A 28 1.50 -1.18 10.89
C GLY A 28 0.87 0.17 11.26
N LEU A 29 0.76 0.47 12.56
CA LEU A 29 0.24 1.75 13.04
C LEU A 29 1.16 2.92 12.69
N THR A 30 2.48 2.76 12.83
CA THR A 30 3.44 3.82 12.46
C THR A 30 3.44 4.07 10.95
N VAL A 31 3.38 3.00 10.15
CA VAL A 31 3.24 3.10 8.69
C VAL A 31 1.92 3.77 8.32
N ALA A 32 0.80 3.40 8.94
CA ALA A 32 -0.51 4.00 8.68
C ALA A 32 -0.52 5.51 8.98
N ALA A 33 0.11 5.93 10.08
CA ALA A 33 0.23 7.35 10.44
C ALA A 33 0.98 8.18 9.38
N VAL A 34 1.98 7.60 8.71
CA VAL A 34 2.72 8.26 7.61
C VAL A 34 1.99 8.12 6.28
N ALA A 35 1.37 6.98 6.02
CA ALA A 35 0.71 6.67 4.75
C ALA A 35 -0.60 7.45 4.55
N LEU A 36 -1.37 7.70 5.62
CA LEU A 36 -2.61 8.45 5.55
C LEU A 36 -2.45 9.86 4.92
N PRO A 37 -1.57 10.75 5.44
CA PRO A 37 -1.39 12.07 4.84
C PRO A 37 -0.81 12.00 3.43
N LEU A 38 0.11 11.07 3.17
CA LEU A 38 0.67 10.85 1.83
C LEU A 38 -0.40 10.44 0.82
N ALA A 39 -1.30 9.53 1.18
CA ALA A 39 -2.36 9.05 0.30
C ALA A 39 -3.35 10.16 -0.08
N LEU A 40 -3.75 10.98 0.90
CA LEU A 40 -4.62 12.14 0.65
C LEU A 40 -3.93 13.15 -0.27
N ALA A 41 -2.65 13.48 0.01
CA ALA A 41 -1.87 14.42 -0.79
C ALA A 41 -1.71 13.92 -2.24
N PHE A 42 -1.41 12.64 -2.43
CA PHE A 42 -1.27 12.05 -3.77
C PHE A 42 -2.60 11.94 -4.52
N GLY A 43 -3.71 11.69 -3.82
CA GLY A 43 -5.06 11.75 -4.40
C GLY A 43 -5.33 13.11 -5.04
N VAL A 44 -5.14 14.19 -4.28
CA VAL A 44 -5.31 15.57 -4.77
C VAL A 44 -4.29 15.91 -5.86
N ALA A 45 -3.03 15.52 -5.70
CA ALA A 45 -1.97 15.80 -6.67
C ALA A 45 -2.20 15.11 -8.03
N SER A 46 -2.96 14.02 -8.06
CA SER A 46 -3.33 13.32 -9.31
C SER A 46 -4.43 14.02 -10.11
N GLY A 47 -5.02 15.09 -9.57
CA GLY A 47 -6.17 15.80 -10.13
C GLY A 47 -7.51 15.32 -9.60
N ALA A 48 -7.55 14.15 -8.95
CA ALA A 48 -8.75 13.61 -8.30
C ALA A 48 -9.00 14.23 -6.90
N ASP A 49 -9.92 13.65 -6.13
CA ASP A 49 -10.20 14.05 -4.76
C ASP A 49 -9.34 13.27 -3.73
N ALA A 50 -9.17 13.84 -2.54
CA ALA A 50 -8.43 13.22 -1.44
C ALA A 50 -9.00 11.85 -1.06
N ALA A 51 -10.33 11.69 -1.12
CA ALA A 51 -11.01 10.43 -0.87
C ALA A 51 -10.54 9.32 -1.84
N ALA A 52 -10.28 9.64 -3.11
CA ALA A 52 -9.80 8.67 -4.09
C ALA A 52 -8.41 8.14 -3.73
N GLY A 53 -7.53 9.01 -3.22
CA GLY A 53 -6.21 8.62 -2.71
C GLY A 53 -6.29 7.68 -1.51
N LEU A 54 -7.18 7.97 -0.54
CA LEU A 54 -7.41 7.12 0.62
C LEU A 54 -7.95 5.73 0.22
N VAL A 55 -8.98 5.70 -0.62
CA VAL A 55 -9.59 4.44 -1.09
C VAL A 55 -8.55 3.59 -1.82
N THR A 56 -7.73 4.21 -2.68
CA THR A 56 -6.65 3.52 -3.39
C THR A 56 -5.63 2.93 -2.42
N ALA A 57 -5.23 3.68 -1.37
CA ALA A 57 -4.29 3.18 -0.37
C ALA A 57 -4.81 1.94 0.38
N VAL A 58 -6.07 1.97 0.80
CA VAL A 58 -6.69 0.84 1.52
C VAL A 58 -6.81 -0.38 0.61
N LEU A 59 -7.33 -0.21 -0.61
CA LEU A 59 -7.49 -1.32 -1.56
C LEU A 59 -6.14 -1.91 -1.98
N ALA A 60 -5.16 -1.07 -2.30
CA ALA A 60 -3.82 -1.53 -2.64
C ALA A 60 -3.16 -2.28 -1.49
N GLY A 61 -3.28 -1.77 -0.25
CA GLY A 61 -2.75 -2.43 0.94
C GLY A 61 -3.34 -3.82 1.17
N ILE A 62 -4.66 -3.98 1.02
CA ILE A 62 -5.33 -5.28 1.18
C ILE A 62 -4.93 -6.23 0.04
N ILE A 63 -5.05 -5.79 -1.21
CA ILE A 63 -4.82 -6.65 -2.38
C ILE A 63 -3.35 -7.08 -2.43
N ILE A 64 -2.40 -6.14 -2.28
CA ILE A 64 -0.98 -6.44 -2.40
C ILE A 64 -0.44 -7.06 -1.11
N GLY A 65 -1.00 -6.76 0.06
CA GLY A 65 -0.67 -7.49 1.29
C GLY A 65 -1.03 -8.98 1.21
N LEU A 66 -2.14 -9.33 0.54
CA LEU A 66 -2.57 -10.72 0.38
C LEU A 66 -1.91 -11.43 -0.81
N LEU A 67 -1.72 -10.74 -1.94
CA LEU A 67 -1.22 -11.33 -3.18
C LEU A 67 0.27 -11.04 -3.45
N GLY A 68 0.90 -10.19 -2.65
CA GLY A 68 2.30 -9.79 -2.80
C GLY A 68 3.28 -10.90 -2.42
N GLY A 69 4.50 -10.78 -2.95
CA GLY A 69 5.61 -11.71 -2.71
C GLY A 69 6.70 -11.19 -1.78
N ALA A 70 6.45 -10.09 -1.07
CA ALA A 70 7.44 -9.40 -0.23
C ALA A 70 6.85 -9.08 1.15
N PRO A 71 7.37 -9.67 2.26
CA PRO A 71 6.76 -9.58 3.59
C PRO A 71 6.63 -8.16 4.15
N TYR A 72 7.56 -7.27 3.80
CA TYR A 72 7.62 -5.90 4.33
C TYR A 72 7.24 -4.84 3.29
N GLN A 73 6.59 -5.24 2.20
CA GLN A 73 6.19 -4.32 1.14
C GLN A 73 4.93 -3.56 1.53
N ILE A 74 4.98 -2.23 1.37
CA ILE A 74 3.85 -1.32 1.55
C ILE A 74 3.42 -0.84 0.18
N SER A 75 2.13 -0.85 -0.10
CA SER A 75 1.58 -0.44 -1.40
C SER A 75 0.43 0.54 -1.25
N GLY A 76 0.33 1.47 -2.20
CA GLY A 76 -0.61 2.57 -2.17
C GLY A 76 -0.37 3.57 -3.31
N PRO A 77 -1.05 4.72 -3.31
CA PRO A 77 -0.81 5.78 -4.28
C PRO A 77 0.63 6.31 -4.14
N THR A 78 1.30 6.51 -5.27
CA THR A 78 2.70 6.98 -5.31
C THR A 78 2.79 8.34 -6.01
N GLY A 79 3.77 9.15 -5.62
CA GLY A 79 4.01 10.45 -6.25
C GLY A 79 4.28 10.34 -7.75
N ALA A 80 5.03 9.31 -8.17
CA ALA A 80 5.32 9.06 -9.58
C ALA A 80 4.05 8.78 -10.39
N MET A 81 3.15 7.91 -9.89
CA MET A 81 1.88 7.65 -10.57
C MET A 81 0.95 8.87 -10.54
N SER A 82 0.96 9.64 -9.45
CA SER A 82 0.17 10.87 -9.35
C SER A 82 0.61 11.92 -10.37
N ALA A 83 1.92 12.07 -10.58
CA ALA A 83 2.48 12.96 -11.60
C ALA A 83 2.13 12.55 -13.04
N VAL A 84 1.97 11.25 -13.30
CA VAL A 84 1.47 10.77 -14.60
C VAL A 84 -0.03 11.02 -14.72
N LEU A 85 -0.80 10.71 -13.67
CA LEU A 85 -2.26 10.84 -13.66
C LEU A 85 -2.72 12.28 -13.86
N ILE A 86 -2.06 13.27 -13.27
CA ILE A 86 -2.45 14.67 -13.45
C ILE A 86 -2.34 15.12 -14.91
N VAL A 87 -1.32 14.65 -15.64
CA VAL A 87 -1.17 14.94 -17.08
C VAL A 87 -2.29 14.30 -17.88
N LEU A 88 -2.69 13.07 -17.53
CA LEU A 88 -3.79 12.37 -18.18
C LEU A 88 -5.14 13.03 -17.88
N ALA A 89 -5.42 13.35 -16.61
CA ALA A 89 -6.62 14.05 -16.17
C ALA A 89 -6.76 15.42 -16.85
N THR A 90 -5.66 16.14 -17.01
CA THR A 90 -5.67 17.44 -17.71
C THR A 90 -5.95 17.28 -19.20
N ARG A 91 -5.48 16.20 -19.84
CA ARG A 91 -5.66 15.97 -21.27
C ARG A 91 -7.02 15.38 -21.65
N TYR A 92 -7.56 14.49 -20.82
CA TYR A 92 -8.76 13.70 -21.13
C TYR A 92 -9.96 14.03 -20.23
N GLY A 93 -9.79 14.91 -19.25
CA GLY A 93 -10.78 15.11 -18.18
C GLY A 93 -10.65 14.05 -17.09
N LEU A 94 -11.40 14.27 -16.00
CA LEU A 94 -11.65 13.29 -14.94
C LEU A 94 -12.97 12.57 -15.21
#